data_AF-A0A5B9GE68-F1
#
_entry.id   AF-A0A5B9GE68-F1
#
_cell.length_a   1.000
_cell.length_b   1.000
_cell.length_c   1.000
_cell.angle_alpha   90.00
_cell.angle_beta   90.00
_cell.angle_gamma   90.00
#
_symmetry.space_group_name_H-M   'P 1'
#
loop_
_entity.id
_entity.type
_entity.pdbx_description
1 polymer ?
#
loop_
_entity_poly.entity_id
_entity_poly.type
_entity_poly.pdbx_seq_one_letter_code
_entity_poly.pdbx_strand_id
1 'polypeptide(L)'
;MPTSSSPQTDMTPAHRKLISGWLFLLCFMLLGMIAIGGVTRLTGSGLSIMDWQPVSGFIPPLSHAEWERLFALYKTIPQYHLQHEGFGLEGFQKIFWAEWIHRFWGRLMGLVLLLPLIWFVVKGMITRRLALLLFIFFILGALQGAIGWFMVASGFRPNSTAVEPVRLVLHLSAALLLYGAILWTAFSIRWPTPESHGSSSAARLAKRLACFTIVLLCTTIIAGGFAAGTHAGFLFNTFPLMDGHLIPTDYAQLSPFWMNWFINKAAVQFDHRLLATLTALSIGAVLLVGLKATDLGSKAHNAFILLGWAVVIQYALGVTTLLLMVPVWAGAVHQTFAAVLLGVMLYVLHCLRGTKAVA
;
A
#
# COMPACT_ATOMS: atom_id res chain seq x y z
N MET A 1 -28.93 33.25 4.38
CA MET A 1 -28.81 31.90 3.81
C MET A 1 -28.02 31.05 4.78
N PRO A 2 -28.51 29.88 5.23
CA PRO A 2 -27.77 29.07 6.18
C PRO A 2 -26.53 28.52 5.48
N THR A 3 -25.37 28.83 6.06
CA THR A 3 -24.08 28.28 5.67
C THR A 3 -24.13 26.77 5.86
N SER A 4 -23.83 26.01 4.79
CA SER A 4 -23.67 24.57 4.88
C SER A 4 -22.43 24.27 5.73
N SER A 5 -22.64 24.09 7.04
CA SER A 5 -21.65 23.53 7.94
C SER A 5 -21.26 22.16 7.38
N SER A 6 -19.96 21.90 7.26
CA SER A 6 -19.51 20.57 6.86
C SER A 6 -20.04 19.56 7.90
N PRO A 7 -20.67 18.43 7.49
CA PRO A 7 -21.39 17.52 8.40
C PRO A 7 -20.51 16.80 9.44
N GLN A 8 -19.24 17.18 9.54
CA GLN A 8 -18.28 16.75 10.55
C GLN A 8 -18.26 17.68 11.77
N THR A 9 -18.99 18.81 11.73
CA THR A 9 -19.03 19.79 12.84
C THR A 9 -19.79 19.31 14.07
N ASP A 10 -20.65 18.30 13.95
CA ASP A 10 -21.58 17.90 15.01
C ASP A 10 -20.96 16.96 16.07
N MET A 11 -19.72 16.50 15.85
CA MET A 11 -18.99 15.69 16.82
C MET A 11 -18.24 16.55 17.84
N THR A 12 -18.30 16.17 19.12
CA THR A 12 -17.49 16.80 20.18
C THR A 12 -15.98 16.62 19.91
N PRO A 13 -15.11 17.52 20.39
CA PRO A 13 -13.66 17.38 20.22
C PRO A 13 -13.10 16.04 20.75
N ALA A 14 -13.66 15.54 21.86
CA ALA A 14 -13.29 14.25 22.43
C ALA A 14 -13.64 13.09 21.49
N HIS A 15 -14.85 13.08 20.93
CA HIS A 15 -15.27 12.05 19.96
C HIS A 15 -14.38 12.09 18.71
N ARG A 16 -14.09 13.28 18.17
CA ARG A 16 -13.19 13.44 17.02
C ARG A 16 -11.81 12.84 17.29
N LYS A 17 -11.22 13.13 18.44
CA LYS A 17 -9.90 12.60 18.82
C LYS A 17 -9.91 11.08 18.91
N LEU A 18 -10.93 10.51 19.56
CA LEU A 18 -11.09 9.07 19.72
C LEU A 18 -11.27 8.35 18.37
N ILE A 19 -12.25 8.79 17.57
CA ILE A 19 -12.59 8.15 16.29
C ILE A 19 -11.43 8.28 15.29
N SER A 20 -10.83 9.46 15.17
CA SER A 20 -9.65 9.61 14.30
C SER A 20 -8.45 8.80 14.78
N GLY A 21 -8.24 8.67 16.10
CA GLY A 21 -7.20 7.81 16.67
C GLY A 21 -7.39 6.34 16.29
N TRP A 22 -8.63 5.85 16.36
CA TRP A 22 -9.00 4.52 15.89
C TRP A 22 -8.79 4.34 14.37
N LEU A 23 -9.14 5.33 13.55
CA LEU A 23 -8.85 5.28 12.11
C LEU A 23 -7.34 5.31 11.80
N PHE A 24 -6.54 6.05 12.58
CA PHE A 24 -5.08 6.00 12.47
C PHE A 24 -4.51 4.64 12.86
N LEU A 25 -5.07 3.99 13.89
CA LEU A 25 -4.72 2.61 14.23
C LEU A 25 -5.01 1.66 13.06
N LEU A 26 -6.17 1.80 12.41
CA LEU A 26 -6.49 1.00 11.21
C LEU A 26 -5.54 1.27 10.04
N CYS A 27 -5.13 2.53 9.84
CA CYS A 27 -4.11 2.88 8.84
C CYS A 27 -2.76 2.23 9.18
N PHE A 28 -2.35 2.23 10.45
CA PHE A 28 -1.15 1.54 10.91
C PHE A 28 -1.25 0.03 10.68
N MET A 29 -2.40 -0.58 10.97
CA MET A 29 -2.62 -2.00 10.67
C MET A 29 -2.58 -2.29 9.17
N LEU A 30 -3.08 -1.39 8.30
CA LEU A 30 -2.94 -1.51 6.85
C LEU A 30 -1.48 -1.45 6.39
N LEU A 31 -0.65 -0.59 6.98
CA LEU A 31 0.80 -0.61 6.72
C LEU A 31 1.41 -1.95 7.13
N GLY A 32 1.01 -2.49 8.29
CA GLY A 32 1.38 -3.84 8.72
C GLY A 32 0.93 -4.92 7.72
N MET A 33 -0.29 -4.82 7.19
CA MET A 33 -0.82 -5.74 6.17
C MET A 33 0.04 -5.72 4.90
N ILE A 34 0.43 -4.53 4.42
CA ILE A 34 1.32 -4.37 3.26
C ILE A 34 2.70 -5.02 3.54
N ALA A 35 3.27 -4.78 4.72
CA ALA A 35 4.54 -5.36 5.14
C ALA A 35 4.49 -6.89 5.16
N ILE A 36 3.52 -7.47 5.88
CA ILE A 36 3.34 -8.92 6.01
C ILE A 36 3.03 -9.55 4.64
N GLY A 37 2.20 -8.90 3.82
CA GLY A 37 1.87 -9.38 2.48
C GLY A 37 3.09 -9.45 1.55
N GLY A 38 3.97 -8.45 1.60
CA GLY A 38 5.21 -8.53 0.80
C GLY A 38 6.24 -9.50 1.37
N VAL A 39 6.32 -9.70 2.69
CA VAL A 39 7.10 -10.82 3.26
C VAL A 39 6.57 -12.15 2.71
N THR A 40 5.26 -12.37 2.80
CA THR A 40 4.58 -13.58 2.30
C THR A 40 4.88 -13.85 0.82
N ARG A 41 4.97 -12.80 0.00
CA ARG A 41 5.36 -12.91 -1.41
C ARG A 41 6.86 -13.17 -1.58
N LEU A 42 7.71 -12.41 -0.90
CA LEU A 42 9.17 -12.48 -1.01
C LEU A 42 9.72 -13.83 -0.53
N THR A 43 9.06 -14.49 0.43
CA THR A 43 9.41 -15.84 0.90
C THR A 43 8.75 -16.96 0.10
N GLY A 44 7.96 -16.64 -0.94
CA GLY A 44 7.22 -17.64 -1.72
C GLY A 44 6.06 -18.30 -0.95
N SER A 45 5.69 -17.75 0.21
CA SER A 45 4.72 -18.35 1.13
C SER A 45 3.26 -18.19 0.70
N GLY A 46 2.94 -17.28 -0.22
CA GLY A 46 1.55 -16.93 -0.55
C GLY A 46 0.69 -18.00 -1.22
N LEU A 47 1.19 -19.23 -1.38
CA LEU A 47 0.49 -20.37 -1.97
C LEU A 47 0.42 -21.58 -1.02
N SER A 48 0.86 -21.43 0.23
CA SER A 48 0.93 -22.50 1.23
C SER A 48 -0.43 -22.93 1.80
N ILE A 49 -1.44 -22.06 1.79
CA ILE A 49 -2.79 -22.33 2.33
C ILE A 49 -3.80 -22.43 1.19
N MET A 50 -4.08 -23.67 0.78
CA MET A 50 -5.07 -24.03 -0.24
C MET A 50 -6.52 -23.96 0.28
N ASP A 51 -6.70 -24.29 1.56
CA ASP A 51 -8.00 -24.43 2.19
C ASP A 51 -8.52 -23.06 2.65
N TRP A 52 -9.54 -22.54 1.96
CA TRP A 52 -10.10 -21.24 2.28
C TRP A 52 -11.06 -21.34 3.46
N GLN A 53 -10.56 -20.97 4.65
CA GLN A 53 -11.29 -21.01 5.92
C GLN A 53 -11.50 -19.58 6.47
N PRO A 54 -12.56 -18.85 6.07
CA PRO A 54 -12.80 -17.46 6.50
C PRO A 54 -12.97 -17.30 8.01
N VAL A 55 -13.69 -18.23 8.63
CA VAL A 55 -14.12 -18.16 10.03
C VAL A 55 -13.19 -18.97 10.94
N SER A 56 -13.09 -20.28 10.74
CA SER A 56 -12.28 -21.21 11.54
C SER A 56 -10.77 -20.95 11.45
N GLY A 57 -10.29 -20.36 10.35
CA GLY A 57 -8.86 -20.10 10.13
C GLY A 57 -8.22 -19.03 11.04
N PHE A 58 -8.97 -18.52 12.03
CA PHE A 58 -8.42 -17.73 13.16
C PHE A 58 -7.50 -18.55 14.06
N ILE A 59 -7.69 -19.86 14.12
CA ILE A 59 -6.88 -20.76 14.93
C ILE A 59 -5.90 -21.48 13.99
N PRO A 60 -4.59 -21.50 14.28
CA PRO A 60 -3.62 -22.25 13.48
C PRO A 60 -3.77 -23.76 13.74
N PRO A 61 -3.16 -24.64 12.92
CA PRO A 61 -3.18 -26.07 13.16
C PRO A 61 -2.59 -26.41 14.54
N LEU A 62 -3.37 -27.09 15.39
CA LEU A 62 -2.98 -27.42 16.77
C LEU A 62 -2.52 -28.88 16.94
N SER A 63 -2.75 -29.73 15.94
CA SER A 63 -2.41 -31.15 15.99
C SER A 63 -1.49 -31.53 14.83
N HIS A 64 -0.66 -32.56 15.04
CA HIS A 64 0.20 -33.10 14.00
C HIS A 64 -0.62 -33.65 12.80
N ALA A 65 -1.77 -34.26 13.06
CA ALA A 65 -2.66 -34.75 12.02
C ALA A 65 -3.17 -33.64 11.09
N GLU A 66 -3.53 -32.47 11.65
CA GLU A 66 -3.97 -31.32 10.85
C GLU A 66 -2.81 -30.72 10.02
N TRP A 67 -1.61 -30.69 10.59
CA TRP A 67 -0.40 -30.29 9.86
C TRP A 67 -0.13 -31.20 8.65
N GLU A 68 -0.20 -32.51 8.84
CA GLU A 68 -0.04 -33.49 7.75
C GLU A 68 -1.15 -33.37 6.69
N ARG A 69 -2.40 -33.12 7.10
CA ARG A 69 -3.52 -32.88 6.17
C ARG A 69 -3.25 -31.67 5.27
N LEU A 70 -2.86 -30.54 5.85
CA LEU A 70 -2.58 -29.32 5.10
C LEU A 70 -1.34 -29.46 4.21
N PHE A 71 -0.31 -30.16 4.71
CA PHE A 71 0.86 -30.47 3.90
C PHE A 71 0.52 -31.40 2.73
N ALA A 72 -0.38 -32.37 2.93
CA ALA A 72 -0.89 -33.21 1.85
C ALA A 72 -1.59 -32.41 0.75
N LEU A 73 -2.36 -31.37 1.11
CA LEU A 73 -2.93 -30.44 0.13
C LEU A 73 -1.86 -29.62 -0.58
N TYR A 74 -0.84 -29.14 0.14
CA TYR A 74 0.25 -28.39 -0.48
C TYR A 74 1.05 -29.23 -1.48
N LYS A 75 1.22 -30.53 -1.20
CA LYS A 75 1.88 -31.47 -2.12
C LYS A 75 1.16 -31.65 -3.47
N THR A 76 -0.07 -31.14 -3.63
CA THR A 76 -0.81 -31.27 -4.91
C THR A 76 -0.58 -30.11 -5.88
N ILE A 77 0.15 -29.06 -5.49
CA ILE A 77 0.35 -27.86 -6.35
C ILE A 77 1.73 -27.82 -7.01
N PRO A 78 1.87 -27.13 -8.15
CA PRO A 78 3.14 -27.07 -8.87
C PRO A 78 4.28 -26.46 -8.06
N GLN A 79 4.02 -25.51 -7.16
CA GLN A 79 5.06 -24.93 -6.32
C GLN A 79 5.81 -25.99 -5.49
N TYR A 80 5.10 -26.99 -4.95
CA TYR A 80 5.75 -28.08 -4.23
C TYR A 80 6.68 -28.87 -5.17
N HIS A 81 6.16 -29.35 -6.29
CA HIS A 81 6.91 -30.18 -7.24
C HIS A 81 8.08 -29.44 -7.92
N LEU A 82 7.97 -28.13 -8.15
CA LEU A 82 8.96 -27.35 -8.88
C LEU A 82 10.00 -26.68 -7.97
N GLN A 83 9.70 -26.44 -6.69
CA GLN A 83 10.56 -25.64 -5.80
C GLN A 83 10.83 -26.28 -4.44
N HIS A 84 9.91 -27.10 -3.90
CA HIS A 84 9.96 -27.55 -2.51
C HIS A 84 9.89 -29.07 -2.34
N GLU A 85 10.20 -29.82 -3.41
CA GLU A 85 10.19 -31.27 -3.37
C GLU A 85 11.18 -31.77 -2.31
N GLY A 86 10.70 -32.59 -1.37
CA GLY A 86 11.54 -33.21 -0.35
C GLY A 86 11.89 -32.35 0.87
N PHE A 87 11.44 -31.09 0.97
CA PHE A 87 11.78 -30.22 2.11
C PHE A 87 11.07 -30.57 3.45
N GLY A 88 10.17 -31.55 3.43
CA GLY A 88 9.45 -32.07 4.60
C GLY A 88 8.41 -31.13 5.22
N LEU A 89 7.76 -31.62 6.28
CA LEU A 89 6.74 -30.88 7.03
C LEU A 89 7.31 -29.61 7.70
N GLU A 90 8.55 -29.66 8.16
CA GLU A 90 9.22 -28.50 8.79
C GLU A 90 9.38 -27.34 7.79
N GLY A 91 9.77 -27.64 6.54
CA GLY A 91 9.83 -26.66 5.46
C GLY A 91 8.46 -26.05 5.17
N PHE A 92 7.42 -26.88 5.12
CA PHE A 92 6.04 -26.42 4.95
C PHE A 92 5.58 -25.48 6.07
N GLN A 93 5.87 -25.81 7.33
CA GLN A 93 5.51 -24.96 8.47
C GLN A 93 6.13 -23.56 8.38
N LYS A 94 7.39 -23.44 7.90
CA LYS A 94 8.07 -22.15 7.73
C LYS A 94 7.31 -21.23 6.77
N ILE A 95 6.88 -21.75 5.62
CA ILE A 95 6.12 -20.95 4.66
C ILE A 95 4.66 -20.73 5.10
N PHE A 96 4.06 -21.70 5.78
CA PHE A 96 2.69 -21.60 6.28
C PHE A 96 2.51 -20.40 7.22
N TRP A 97 3.45 -20.18 8.15
CA TRP A 97 3.31 -19.13 9.16
C TRP A 97 3.21 -17.73 8.55
N ALA A 98 4.00 -17.41 7.53
CA ALA A 98 3.93 -16.10 6.89
C ALA A 98 2.55 -15.84 6.30
N GLU A 99 1.99 -16.82 5.57
CA GLU A 99 0.67 -16.70 4.96
C GLU A 99 -0.45 -16.71 6.00
N TRP A 100 -0.36 -17.56 7.02
CA TRP A 100 -1.34 -17.61 8.10
C TRP A 100 -1.39 -16.28 8.87
N ILE A 101 -0.23 -15.69 9.23
CA ILE A 101 -0.14 -14.39 9.90
C ILE A 101 -0.78 -13.31 9.02
N HIS A 102 -0.51 -13.30 7.72
CA HIS A 102 -1.12 -12.35 6.78
C HIS A 102 -2.66 -12.45 6.79
N ARG A 103 -3.20 -13.67 6.69
CA ARG A 103 -4.65 -13.92 6.70
C ARG A 103 -5.27 -13.59 8.05
N PHE A 104 -4.63 -13.98 9.15
CA PHE A 104 -5.05 -13.67 10.51
C PHE A 104 -5.12 -12.16 10.73
N TRP A 105 -4.10 -11.42 10.31
CA TRP A 105 -4.04 -9.97 10.43
C TRP A 105 -5.21 -9.28 9.72
N GLY A 106 -5.53 -9.71 8.49
CA GLY A 106 -6.70 -9.22 7.75
C GLY A 106 -8.03 -9.46 8.49
N ARG A 107 -8.21 -10.64 9.11
CA ARG A 107 -9.41 -10.93 9.92
C ARG A 107 -9.49 -10.08 11.18
N LEU A 108 -8.36 -9.93 11.88
CA LEU A 108 -8.25 -9.08 13.07
C LEU A 108 -8.63 -7.62 12.74
N MET A 109 -8.15 -7.09 11.62
CA MET A 109 -8.54 -5.76 11.14
C MET A 109 -10.04 -5.62 10.92
N GLY A 110 -10.70 -6.67 10.39
CA GLY A 110 -12.15 -6.72 10.25
C GLY A 110 -12.87 -6.53 11.59
N LEU A 111 -12.40 -7.18 12.66
CA LEU A 111 -12.94 -7.02 14.01
C LEU A 111 -12.64 -5.64 14.60
N VAL A 112 -11.39 -5.16 14.45
CA VAL A 112 -10.95 -3.83 14.91
C VAL A 112 -11.72 -2.72 14.20
N LEU A 113 -12.21 -2.94 12.98
CA LEU A 113 -13.08 -1.99 12.32
C LEU A 113 -14.55 -2.15 12.75
N LEU A 114 -15.09 -3.37 12.72
CA LEU A 114 -16.53 -3.59 12.91
C LEU A 114 -17.00 -3.33 14.35
N LEU A 115 -16.27 -3.81 15.36
CA LEU A 115 -16.73 -3.71 16.76
C LEU A 115 -16.79 -2.25 17.25
N PRO A 116 -15.74 -1.41 17.06
CA PRO A 116 -15.83 0.00 17.42
C PRO A 116 -16.86 0.75 16.58
N LEU A 117 -17.03 0.42 15.29
CA LEU A 117 -18.06 1.03 14.45
C LEU A 117 -19.46 0.81 15.05
N ILE A 118 -19.82 -0.42 15.41
CA ILE A 118 -21.10 -0.73 16.05
C ILE A 118 -21.25 0.08 17.34
N TRP A 119 -20.20 0.12 18.17
CA TRP A 119 -20.21 0.86 19.43
C TRP A 119 -20.44 2.37 19.21
N PHE A 120 -19.73 3.00 18.28
CA PHE A 120 -19.89 4.42 17.96
C PHE A 120 -21.30 4.75 17.45
N VAL A 121 -21.91 3.86 16.65
CA VAL A 121 -23.29 4.03 16.15
C VAL A 121 -24.29 3.93 17.29
N VAL A 122 -24.20 2.89 18.12
CA VAL A 122 -25.12 2.67 19.26
C VAL A 122 -25.03 3.82 20.28
N LYS A 123 -23.83 4.38 20.49
CA LYS A 123 -23.62 5.52 21.38
C LYS A 123 -23.93 6.88 20.74
N GLY A 124 -24.36 6.92 19.48
CA GLY A 124 -24.66 8.17 18.78
C GLY A 124 -23.46 9.10 18.61
N MET A 125 -22.24 8.54 18.60
CA MET A 125 -21.00 9.32 18.57
C MET A 125 -20.63 9.81 17.17
N ILE A 126 -21.24 9.22 16.14
CA ILE A 126 -21.01 9.53 14.73
C ILE A 126 -22.32 9.78 13.99
N THR A 127 -22.25 10.60 12.94
CA THR A 127 -23.41 10.85 12.06
C THR A 127 -23.74 9.64 11.21
N ARG A 128 -25.01 9.51 10.77
CA ARG A 128 -25.44 8.43 9.87
C ARG A 128 -24.62 8.35 8.59
N ARG A 129 -24.24 9.51 8.02
CA ARG A 129 -23.38 9.58 6.83
C ARG A 129 -21.99 8.99 7.08
N LEU A 130 -21.37 9.32 8.22
CA LEU A 130 -20.07 8.76 8.59
C LEU A 130 -20.17 7.25 8.86
N ALA A 131 -21.23 6.81 9.56
CA ALA A 131 -21.48 5.40 9.80
C ALA A 131 -21.59 4.60 8.48
N LEU A 132 -22.34 5.10 7.50
CA LEU A 132 -22.46 4.47 6.18
C LEU A 132 -21.12 4.42 5.44
N LEU A 133 -20.33 5.50 5.48
CA LEU A 133 -18.99 5.53 4.87
C LEU A 133 -18.06 4.49 5.50
N LEU A 134 -18.02 4.41 6.83
CA LEU A 134 -17.19 3.44 7.56
C LEU A 134 -17.66 2.00 7.32
N PHE A 135 -18.97 1.79 7.18
CA PHE A 135 -19.52 0.50 6.77
C PHE A 135 -19.12 0.15 5.33
N ILE A 136 -19.08 1.10 4.40
CA ILE A 136 -18.53 0.87 3.05
C ILE A 136 -17.06 0.47 3.14
N PHE A 137 -16.25 1.10 4.00
CA PHE A 137 -14.87 0.66 4.22
C PHE A 137 -14.78 -0.77 4.76
N PHE A 138 -15.71 -1.21 5.62
CA PHE A 138 -15.81 -2.61 6.04
C PHE A 138 -16.03 -3.55 4.86
N ILE A 139 -17.01 -3.22 4.00
CA ILE A 139 -17.32 -4.03 2.81
C ILE A 139 -16.13 -4.06 1.83
N LEU A 140 -15.47 -2.93 1.59
CA LEU A 140 -14.28 -2.87 0.75
C LEU A 140 -13.10 -3.65 1.36
N GLY A 141 -12.97 -3.64 2.70
CA GLY A 141 -12.01 -4.48 3.41
C GLY A 141 -12.32 -5.98 3.28
N ALA A 142 -13.59 -6.38 3.37
CA ALA A 142 -13.99 -7.77 3.11
C ALA A 142 -13.73 -8.18 1.65
N LEU A 143 -14.00 -7.27 0.70
CA LEU A 143 -13.68 -7.45 -0.71
C LEU A 143 -12.18 -7.62 -0.95
N GLN A 144 -11.30 -7.00 -0.15
CA GLN A 144 -9.86 -7.28 -0.21
C GLN A 144 -9.55 -8.76 0.00
N GLY A 145 -10.27 -9.44 0.92
CA GLY A 145 -10.13 -10.89 1.10
C GLY A 145 -10.46 -11.66 -0.17
N ALA A 146 -11.54 -11.30 -0.87
CA ALA A 146 -11.93 -11.92 -2.13
C ALA A 146 -10.93 -11.64 -3.27
N ILE A 147 -10.41 -10.41 -3.37
CA ILE A 147 -9.37 -10.05 -4.34
C ILE A 147 -8.07 -10.83 -4.03
N GLY A 148 -7.70 -10.95 -2.75
CA GLY A 148 -6.55 -11.73 -2.31
C GLY A 148 -6.68 -13.22 -2.65
N TRP A 149 -7.87 -13.81 -2.45
CA TRP A 149 -8.17 -15.17 -2.90
C TRP A 149 -8.02 -15.32 -4.43
N PHE A 150 -8.60 -14.39 -5.19
CA PHE A 150 -8.49 -14.37 -6.66
C PHE A 150 -7.03 -14.27 -7.12
N MET A 151 -6.20 -13.47 -6.44
CA MET A 151 -4.76 -13.39 -6.67
C MET A 151 -4.07 -14.73 -6.41
N VAL A 152 -4.28 -15.34 -5.25
CA VAL A 152 -3.65 -16.63 -4.86
C VAL A 152 -4.05 -17.75 -5.83
N ALA A 153 -5.32 -17.80 -6.23
CA ALA A 153 -5.83 -18.81 -7.16
C ALA A 153 -5.07 -18.85 -8.51
N SER A 154 -4.43 -17.75 -8.91
CA SER A 154 -3.62 -17.73 -10.14
C SER A 154 -2.35 -18.58 -10.08
N GLY A 155 -1.80 -18.78 -8.87
CA GLY A 155 -0.57 -19.53 -8.60
C GLY A 155 -0.78 -21.05 -8.55
N PHE A 156 -2.03 -21.51 -8.62
CA PHE A 156 -2.34 -22.95 -8.68
C PHE A 156 -2.44 -23.48 -10.11
N ARG A 157 -2.28 -22.62 -11.12
CA ARG A 157 -2.29 -23.04 -12.53
C ARG A 157 -1.07 -23.91 -12.86
N PRO A 158 -1.18 -24.82 -13.85
CA PRO A 158 -0.03 -25.61 -14.30
C PRO A 158 1.19 -24.72 -14.60
N ASN A 159 2.37 -25.16 -14.18
CA ASN A 159 3.65 -24.46 -14.37
C ASN A 159 3.76 -23.09 -13.67
N SER A 160 2.90 -22.79 -12.68
CA SER A 160 2.97 -21.56 -11.90
C SER A 160 3.51 -21.84 -10.49
N THR A 161 4.45 -21.01 -10.02
CA THR A 161 5.01 -21.09 -8.67
C THR A 161 4.83 -19.82 -7.85
N ALA A 162 4.15 -18.82 -8.43
CA ALA A 162 3.90 -17.52 -7.84
C ALA A 162 2.58 -16.94 -8.35
N VAL A 163 2.06 -15.94 -7.64
CA VAL A 163 0.86 -15.22 -8.07
C VAL A 163 1.14 -14.38 -9.32
N GLU A 164 0.11 -14.21 -10.15
CA GLU A 164 0.21 -13.44 -11.39
C GLU A 164 0.35 -11.93 -11.09
N PRO A 165 1.28 -11.21 -11.76
CA PRO A 165 1.60 -9.81 -11.44
C PRO A 165 0.41 -8.84 -11.52
N VAL A 166 -0.47 -8.99 -12.52
CA VAL A 166 -1.65 -8.11 -12.66
C VAL A 166 -2.60 -8.30 -11.47
N ARG A 167 -2.88 -9.53 -11.04
CA ARG A 167 -3.70 -9.78 -9.85
C ARG A 167 -3.06 -9.26 -8.57
N LEU A 168 -1.74 -9.35 -8.43
CA LEU A 168 -0.99 -8.76 -7.31
C LEU A 168 -1.17 -7.23 -7.28
N VAL A 169 -0.96 -6.57 -8.42
CA VAL A 169 -1.09 -5.12 -8.55
C VAL A 169 -2.53 -4.66 -8.31
N LEU A 170 -3.53 -5.43 -8.77
CA LEU A 170 -4.94 -5.16 -8.48
C LEU A 170 -5.20 -5.17 -6.96
N HIS A 171 -4.72 -6.19 -6.27
CA HIS A 171 -4.88 -6.32 -4.82
C HIS A 171 -4.20 -5.17 -4.06
N LEU A 172 -2.93 -4.90 -4.38
CA LEU A 172 -2.17 -3.80 -3.79
C LEU A 172 -2.83 -2.44 -4.04
N SER A 173 -3.25 -2.17 -5.29
CA SER A 173 -3.89 -0.90 -5.65
C SER A 173 -5.19 -0.69 -4.89
N ALA A 174 -6.03 -1.73 -4.80
CA ALA A 174 -7.28 -1.65 -4.06
C ALA A 174 -7.05 -1.45 -2.56
N ALA A 175 -6.03 -2.07 -1.98
CA ALA A 175 -5.61 -1.85 -0.59
C ALA A 175 -5.11 -0.42 -0.35
N LEU A 176 -4.30 0.14 -1.26
CA LEU A 176 -3.80 1.52 -1.17
C LEU A 176 -4.91 2.56 -1.32
N LEU A 177 -5.89 2.32 -2.20
CA LEU A 177 -7.08 3.16 -2.32
C LEU A 177 -7.88 3.19 -1.01
N LEU A 178 -8.10 2.02 -0.40
CA LEU A 178 -8.78 1.93 0.90
C LEU A 178 -7.98 2.63 2.00
N TYR A 179 -6.66 2.42 2.05
CA TYR A 179 -5.76 3.12 2.98
C TYR A 179 -5.84 4.63 2.82
N GLY A 180 -5.75 5.15 1.59
CA GLY A 180 -5.86 6.58 1.32
C GLY A 180 -7.21 7.16 1.73
N ALA A 181 -8.31 6.44 1.47
CA ALA A 181 -9.66 6.87 1.84
C ALA A 181 -9.87 6.90 3.36
N ILE A 182 -9.42 5.88 4.09
CA ILE A 182 -9.47 5.83 5.56
C ILE A 182 -8.61 6.93 6.15
N LEU A 183 -7.38 7.10 5.66
CA LEU A 183 -6.44 8.10 6.17
C LEU A 183 -6.95 9.53 5.94
N TRP A 184 -7.49 9.81 4.76
CA TRP A 184 -8.10 11.10 4.46
C TRP A 184 -9.32 11.38 5.36
N THR A 185 -10.13 10.35 5.63
CA THR A 185 -11.25 10.44 6.57
C THR A 185 -10.76 10.71 7.99
N ALA A 186 -9.69 10.05 8.44
CA ALA A 186 -9.08 10.26 9.74
C ALA A 186 -8.57 11.70 9.90
N PHE A 187 -7.87 12.23 8.89
CA PHE A 187 -7.42 13.63 8.86
C PHE A 187 -8.58 14.62 8.92
N SER A 188 -9.63 14.37 8.16
CA SER A 188 -10.81 15.24 8.11
C SER A 188 -11.56 15.26 9.45
N ILE A 189 -11.69 14.11 10.12
CA ILE A 189 -12.30 14.03 11.46
C ILE A 189 -11.41 14.72 12.51
N ARG A 190 -10.09 14.49 12.47
CA ARG A 190 -9.16 15.08 13.44
C ARG A 190 -9.07 16.60 13.30
N TRP A 191 -9.03 17.07 12.06
CA TRP A 191 -8.94 18.48 11.72
C TRP A 191 -10.02 18.79 10.67
N PRO A 192 -11.25 19.16 11.06
CA PRO A 192 -12.34 19.37 10.09
C PRO A 192 -12.34 20.77 9.46
N THR A 193 -11.84 21.78 10.15
CA THR A 193 -11.74 23.15 9.64
C THR A 193 -10.40 23.36 8.94
N PRO A 194 -10.36 23.67 7.63
CA PRO A 194 -9.13 24.06 6.96
C PRO A 194 -8.51 25.30 7.62
N GLU A 195 -7.19 25.31 7.76
CA GLU A 195 -6.49 26.56 8.05
C GLU A 195 -6.68 27.50 6.86
N SER A 196 -7.10 28.74 7.13
CA SER A 196 -7.25 29.75 6.10
C SER A 196 -5.85 30.18 5.66
N HIS A 197 -5.45 29.75 4.47
CA HIS A 197 -4.23 30.24 3.84
C HIS A 197 -4.57 31.50 3.03
N GLY A 198 -3.60 32.38 2.87
CA GLY A 198 -3.71 33.52 1.97
C GLY A 198 -3.98 33.07 0.53
N SER A 199 -4.25 34.03 -0.35
CA SER A 199 -4.42 33.78 -1.78
C SER A 199 -3.08 33.72 -2.52
N SER A 200 -2.00 33.18 -1.94
CA SER A 200 -0.71 33.13 -2.66
C SER A 200 -0.77 32.20 -3.87
N SER A 201 -0.13 32.64 -4.96
CA SER A 201 0.04 31.83 -6.17
C SER A 201 0.91 30.59 -5.90
N ALA A 202 1.90 30.72 -5.01
CA ALA A 202 2.79 29.63 -4.61
C ALA A 202 2.04 28.50 -3.90
N ALA A 203 1.19 28.80 -2.93
CA ALA A 203 0.41 27.77 -2.22
C ALA A 203 -0.55 27.01 -3.17
N ARG A 204 -1.16 27.71 -4.14
CA ARG A 204 -1.99 27.08 -5.18
C ARG A 204 -1.18 26.18 -6.11
N LEU A 205 -0.03 26.65 -6.56
CA LEU A 205 0.86 25.86 -7.42
C LEU A 205 1.36 24.62 -6.67
N ALA A 206 1.78 24.76 -5.41
CA ALA A 206 2.19 23.64 -4.56
C ALA A 206 1.07 22.59 -4.43
N LYS A 207 -0.19 23.02 -4.25
CA LYS A 207 -1.35 22.11 -4.21
C LYS A 207 -1.56 21.38 -5.53
N ARG A 208 -1.52 22.08 -6.67
CA ARG A 208 -1.67 21.48 -8.01
C ARG A 208 -0.56 20.47 -8.28
N LEU A 209 0.69 20.83 -7.97
CA LEU A 209 1.83 19.94 -8.06
C LEU A 209 1.64 18.74 -7.15
N ALA A 210 1.25 18.91 -5.88
CA ALA A 210 1.01 17.82 -4.96
C ALA A 210 -0.05 16.83 -5.46
N CYS A 211 -1.16 17.32 -6.05
CA CYS A 211 -2.16 16.45 -6.68
C CYS A 211 -1.56 15.63 -7.83
N PHE A 212 -0.82 16.28 -8.73
CA PHE A 212 -0.13 15.59 -9.85
C PHE A 212 0.88 14.56 -9.33
N THR A 213 1.69 14.95 -8.33
CA THR A 213 2.71 14.09 -7.72
C THR A 213 2.09 12.89 -7.00
N ILE A 214 0.90 13.01 -6.41
CA ILE A 214 0.18 11.85 -5.84
C ILE A 214 -0.18 10.85 -6.95
N VAL A 215 -0.69 11.31 -8.09
CA VAL A 215 -0.99 10.43 -9.22
C VAL A 215 0.28 9.74 -9.71
N LEU A 216 1.37 10.51 -9.90
CA LEU A 216 2.66 9.97 -10.30
C LEU A 216 3.22 8.95 -9.29
N LEU A 217 3.13 9.23 -7.99
CA LEU A 217 3.53 8.31 -6.92
C LEU A 217 2.71 7.03 -6.94
N CYS A 218 1.39 7.11 -7.13
CA CYS A 218 0.55 5.93 -7.28
C CYS A 218 0.96 5.09 -8.50
N THR A 219 1.25 5.72 -9.63
CA THR A 219 1.78 5.05 -10.82
C THR A 219 3.13 4.38 -10.53
N THR A 220 4.03 5.04 -9.81
CA THR A 220 5.32 4.49 -9.39
C THR A 220 5.15 3.27 -8.49
N ILE A 221 4.21 3.30 -7.54
CA ILE A 221 3.91 2.15 -6.67
C ILE A 221 3.33 0.98 -7.48
N ILE A 222 2.44 1.26 -8.45
CA ILE A 222 1.91 0.26 -9.38
C ILE A 222 3.03 -0.40 -10.18
N ALA A 223 3.94 0.40 -10.77
CA ALA A 223 5.12 -0.10 -11.47
C ALA A 223 6.03 -0.93 -10.54
N GLY A 224 6.17 -0.53 -9.29
CA GLY A 224 6.89 -1.29 -8.26
C GLY A 224 6.23 -2.62 -7.93
N GLY A 225 4.89 -2.66 -7.93
CA GLY A 225 4.11 -3.89 -7.80
C GLY A 225 4.36 -4.86 -8.95
N PHE A 226 4.45 -4.36 -10.19
CA PHE A 226 4.84 -5.18 -11.34
C PHE A 226 6.29 -5.66 -11.24
N ALA A 227 7.23 -4.80 -10.83
CA ALA A 227 8.63 -5.19 -10.63
C ALA A 227 8.78 -6.28 -9.55
N ALA A 228 8.01 -6.17 -8.47
CA ALA A 228 7.92 -7.20 -7.44
C ALA A 228 7.32 -8.50 -8.00
N GLY A 229 6.14 -8.44 -8.61
CA GLY A 229 5.41 -9.61 -9.12
C GLY A 229 6.13 -10.37 -10.23
N THR A 230 6.86 -9.67 -11.10
CA THR A 230 7.66 -10.28 -12.17
C THR A 230 9.04 -10.74 -11.71
N HIS A 231 9.40 -10.47 -10.44
CA HIS A 231 10.75 -10.67 -9.91
C HIS A 231 11.83 -9.90 -10.69
N ALA A 232 11.47 -8.78 -11.32
CA ALA A 232 12.39 -7.97 -12.11
C ALA A 232 13.51 -7.34 -11.28
N GLY A 233 13.31 -7.17 -9.97
CA GLY A 233 14.33 -6.62 -9.07
C GLY A 233 15.64 -7.44 -8.97
N PHE A 234 15.65 -8.69 -9.42
CA PHE A 234 16.83 -9.56 -9.46
C PHE A 234 17.61 -9.50 -10.78
N LEU A 235 17.14 -8.73 -11.78
CA LEU A 235 17.74 -8.75 -13.12
C LEU A 235 18.99 -7.87 -13.19
N PHE A 236 18.82 -6.56 -12.99
CA PHE A 236 19.93 -5.60 -12.97
C PHE A 236 20.12 -5.07 -11.55
N ASN A 237 21.28 -5.28 -10.93
CA ASN A 237 21.54 -4.84 -9.53
C ASN A 237 22.64 -3.77 -9.42
N THR A 238 22.87 -3.03 -10.51
CA THR A 238 23.68 -1.80 -10.57
C THR A 238 22.78 -0.56 -10.64
N PHE A 239 23.33 0.60 -10.25
CA PHE A 239 22.64 1.90 -10.28
C PHE A 239 23.64 3.04 -10.50
N PRO A 240 23.34 4.09 -11.30
CA PRO A 240 22.08 4.33 -12.02
C PRO A 240 21.92 3.52 -13.31
N LEU A 241 23.04 3.00 -13.86
CA LEU A 241 23.04 2.20 -15.07
C LEU A 241 22.50 0.78 -14.81
N MET A 242 22.07 0.12 -15.89
CA MET A 242 21.61 -1.27 -15.97
C MET A 242 22.58 -1.99 -16.90
N ASP A 243 23.55 -2.71 -16.31
CA ASP A 243 24.66 -3.37 -17.01
C ASP A 243 25.39 -2.44 -17.99
N GLY A 244 25.77 -1.26 -17.49
CA GLY A 244 26.52 -0.25 -18.25
C GLY A 244 25.65 0.63 -19.17
N HIS A 245 24.35 0.36 -19.28
CA HIS A 245 23.44 1.11 -20.16
C HIS A 245 22.43 1.92 -19.34
N LEU A 246 22.01 3.09 -19.82
CA LEU A 246 20.94 3.84 -19.16
C LEU A 246 19.57 3.18 -19.38
N ILE A 247 19.28 2.80 -20.62
CA ILE A 247 18.12 2.01 -21.03
C ILE A 247 18.62 0.60 -21.33
N PRO A 248 18.03 -0.46 -20.75
CA PRO A 248 18.49 -1.82 -21.00
C PRO A 248 18.27 -2.21 -22.45
N THR A 249 19.22 -2.94 -23.03
CA THR A 249 19.17 -3.41 -24.44
C THR A 249 17.94 -4.27 -24.72
N ASP A 250 17.44 -4.97 -23.71
CA ASP A 250 16.29 -5.87 -23.81
C ASP A 250 14.94 -5.18 -23.58
N TYR A 251 14.87 -3.85 -23.52
CA TYR A 251 13.63 -3.13 -23.19
C TYR A 251 12.44 -3.47 -24.12
N ALA A 252 12.67 -3.57 -25.44
CA ALA A 252 11.61 -3.62 -26.45
C ALA A 252 11.46 -5.00 -27.11
N GLN A 253 11.75 -6.09 -26.39
CA GLN A 253 11.80 -7.45 -26.94
C GLN A 253 10.41 -8.10 -27.20
N LEU A 254 9.34 -7.63 -26.55
CA LEU A 254 8.01 -8.21 -26.69
C LEU A 254 7.14 -7.46 -27.72
N SER A 255 6.30 -8.21 -28.44
CA SER A 255 5.26 -7.68 -29.35
C SER A 255 3.88 -8.23 -28.95
N PRO A 256 2.82 -7.40 -28.89
CA PRO A 256 2.83 -5.95 -29.09
C PRO A 256 3.61 -5.17 -28.02
N PHE A 257 4.10 -3.98 -28.36
CA PHE A 257 5.06 -3.21 -27.56
C PHE A 257 4.64 -2.99 -26.10
N TRP A 258 3.35 -2.75 -25.84
CA TRP A 258 2.82 -2.50 -24.50
C TRP A 258 3.01 -3.68 -23.52
N MET A 259 3.25 -4.89 -24.02
CA MET A 259 3.57 -6.05 -23.15
C MET A 259 4.88 -5.84 -22.40
N ASN A 260 5.82 -5.05 -22.93
CA ASN A 260 7.08 -4.78 -22.27
C ASN A 260 6.88 -4.08 -20.92
N TRP A 261 5.90 -3.19 -20.80
CA TRP A 261 5.60 -2.44 -19.58
C TRP A 261 5.11 -3.30 -18.41
N PHE A 262 4.68 -4.54 -18.66
CA PHE A 262 4.06 -5.40 -17.64
C PHE A 262 4.73 -6.77 -17.48
N ILE A 263 5.38 -7.28 -18.54
CA ILE A 263 5.89 -8.66 -18.59
C ILE A 263 7.41 -8.69 -18.75
N ASN A 264 7.96 -7.81 -19.58
CA ASN A 264 9.41 -7.78 -19.81
C ASN A 264 10.13 -7.24 -18.56
N LYS A 265 10.87 -8.10 -17.89
CA LYS A 265 11.57 -7.77 -16.64
C LYS A 265 12.53 -6.58 -16.79
N ALA A 266 13.22 -6.46 -17.93
CA ALA A 266 14.14 -5.35 -18.18
C ALA A 266 13.39 -4.02 -18.24
N ALA A 267 12.31 -3.97 -19.02
CA ALA A 267 11.47 -2.79 -19.15
C ALA A 267 10.75 -2.44 -17.85
N VAL A 268 10.11 -3.40 -17.20
CA VAL A 268 9.43 -3.22 -15.90
C VAL A 268 10.40 -2.64 -14.85
N GLN A 269 11.62 -3.17 -14.77
CA GLN A 269 12.61 -2.66 -13.82
C GLN A 269 13.06 -1.23 -14.17
N PHE A 270 13.36 -0.97 -15.45
CA PHE A 270 13.75 0.37 -15.91
C PHE A 270 12.64 1.39 -15.68
N ASP A 271 11.41 1.08 -16.08
CA ASP A 271 10.25 1.98 -15.97
C ASP A 271 9.99 2.35 -14.51
N HIS A 272 10.09 1.38 -13.59
CA HIS A 272 9.98 1.66 -12.17
C HIS A 272 11.09 2.59 -11.65
N ARG A 273 12.35 2.38 -12.06
CA ARG A 273 13.48 3.28 -11.70
C ARG A 273 13.28 4.69 -12.22
N LEU A 274 12.85 4.83 -13.48
CA LEU A 274 12.55 6.11 -14.12
C LEU A 274 11.41 6.82 -13.39
N LEU A 275 10.28 6.14 -13.18
CA LEU A 275 9.12 6.68 -12.45
C LEU A 275 9.49 7.08 -11.02
N ALA A 276 10.31 6.30 -10.31
CA ALA A 276 10.81 6.66 -8.99
C ALA A 276 11.62 7.96 -9.01
N THR A 277 12.51 8.11 -10.00
CA THR A 277 13.33 9.33 -10.18
C THR A 277 12.45 10.54 -10.49
N LEU A 278 11.51 10.39 -11.43
CA LEU A 278 10.56 11.45 -11.78
C LEU A 278 9.66 11.83 -10.60
N THR A 279 9.23 10.86 -9.79
CA THR A 279 8.47 11.11 -8.57
C THR A 279 9.29 11.92 -7.56
N ALA A 280 10.55 11.55 -7.34
CA ALA A 280 11.44 12.26 -6.42
C ALA A 280 11.68 13.71 -6.87
N LEU A 281 11.90 13.93 -8.17
CA LEU A 281 12.04 15.28 -8.75
C LEU A 281 10.73 16.08 -8.64
N SER A 282 9.58 15.44 -8.88
CA SER A 282 8.26 16.07 -8.74
C SER A 282 7.99 16.49 -7.29
N ILE A 283 8.35 15.64 -6.31
CA ILE A 283 8.32 15.99 -4.88
C ILE A 283 9.27 17.15 -4.59
N GLY A 284 10.48 17.15 -5.16
CA GLY A 284 11.40 18.28 -5.09
C GLY A 284 10.77 19.60 -5.55
N ALA A 285 10.04 19.58 -6.67
CA ALA A 285 9.31 20.76 -7.16
C ALA A 285 8.19 21.19 -6.18
N VAL A 286 7.44 20.24 -5.60
CA VAL A 286 6.45 20.53 -4.54
C VAL A 286 7.11 21.22 -3.35
N LEU A 287 8.26 20.73 -2.89
CA LEU A 287 9.00 21.30 -1.76
C LEU A 287 9.53 22.71 -2.08
N LEU A 288 10.14 22.90 -3.24
CA LEU A 288 10.69 24.19 -3.66
C LEU A 288 9.62 25.28 -3.74
N VAL A 289 8.43 24.95 -4.25
CA VAL A 289 7.30 25.89 -4.33
C VAL A 289 6.63 26.06 -2.96
N GLY A 290 6.39 24.95 -2.25
CA GLY A 290 5.68 24.93 -0.97
C GLY A 290 6.42 25.63 0.16
N LEU A 291 7.73 25.45 0.27
CA LEU A 291 8.56 26.09 1.30
C LEU A 291 8.74 27.59 1.08
N LYS A 292 8.56 28.08 -0.16
CA LYS A 292 8.57 29.52 -0.49
C LYS A 292 7.23 30.23 -0.22
N ALA A 293 6.16 29.47 0.04
CA ALA A 293 4.84 30.06 0.31
C ALA A 293 4.78 30.55 1.77
N THR A 294 5.00 31.85 1.97
CA THR A 294 5.09 32.51 3.29
C THR A 294 3.73 32.64 3.99
N ASP A 295 2.63 32.41 3.29
CA ASP A 295 1.27 32.48 3.82
C ASP A 295 0.76 31.14 4.36
N LEU A 296 1.60 30.11 4.38
CA LEU A 296 1.29 28.79 4.93
C LEU A 296 1.66 28.72 6.43
N GLY A 297 0.73 28.19 7.23
CA GLY A 297 0.96 27.95 8.66
C GLY A 297 2.06 26.92 8.96
N SER A 298 2.56 26.93 10.20
CA SER A 298 3.64 26.03 10.66
C SER A 298 3.33 24.54 10.44
N LYS A 299 2.05 24.15 10.51
CA LYS A 299 1.62 22.78 10.24
C LYS A 299 1.90 22.34 8.80
N ALA A 300 1.63 23.21 7.81
CA ALA A 300 1.92 22.93 6.41
C ALA A 300 3.44 22.91 6.16
N HIS A 301 4.19 23.83 6.77
CA HIS A 301 5.65 23.85 6.68
C HIS A 301 6.29 22.56 7.24
N ASN A 302 5.86 22.12 8.43
CA ASN A 302 6.30 20.85 9.01
C ASN A 302 5.94 19.64 8.14
N ALA A 303 4.78 19.67 7.46
CA ALA A 303 4.39 18.63 6.52
C ALA A 303 5.34 18.56 5.31
N PHE A 304 5.80 19.70 4.78
CA PHE A 304 6.81 19.72 3.72
C PHE A 304 8.17 19.20 4.19
N ILE A 305 8.62 19.58 5.39
CA ILE A 305 9.88 19.04 5.95
C ILE A 305 9.79 17.52 6.07
N LEU A 306 8.67 17.00 6.60
CA LEU A 306 8.42 15.56 6.69
C LEU A 306 8.43 14.89 5.30
N LEU A 307 7.83 15.52 4.30
CA LEU A 307 7.84 15.03 2.91
C LEU A 307 9.27 14.96 2.35
N GLY A 308 10.11 15.96 2.63
CA GLY A 308 11.52 15.99 2.23
C GLY A 308 12.30 14.78 2.78
N TRP A 309 12.16 14.48 4.07
CA TRP A 309 12.79 13.29 4.64
C TRP A 309 12.20 11.99 4.08
N ALA A 310 10.87 11.92 3.94
CA ALA A 310 10.20 10.72 3.45
C ALA A 310 10.64 10.36 2.02
N VAL A 311 10.77 11.34 1.11
CA VAL A 311 11.21 11.02 -0.26
C VAL A 311 12.66 10.55 -0.32
N VAL A 312 13.55 11.14 0.48
CA VAL A 312 14.96 10.73 0.56
C VAL A 312 15.06 9.30 1.09
N ILE A 313 14.35 9.00 2.19
CA ILE A 313 14.33 7.64 2.77
C ILE A 313 13.76 6.64 1.77
N GLN A 314 12.64 6.94 1.11
CA GLN A 314 12.03 6.03 0.14
C GLN A 314 12.95 5.73 -1.04
N TYR A 315 13.60 6.76 -1.59
CA TYR A 315 14.50 6.62 -2.72
C TYR A 315 15.76 5.83 -2.33
N ALA A 316 16.34 6.14 -1.16
CA ALA A 316 17.48 5.40 -0.61
C ALA A 316 17.12 3.92 -0.38
N LEU A 317 15.97 3.62 0.24
CA LEU A 317 15.48 2.26 0.43
C LEU A 317 15.32 1.50 -0.90
N GLY A 318 14.86 2.18 -1.96
CA GLY A 318 14.72 1.58 -3.30
C GLY A 318 16.08 1.21 -3.89
N VAL A 319 17.04 2.13 -3.84
CA VAL A 319 18.42 1.89 -4.29
C VAL A 319 19.08 0.79 -3.44
N THR A 320 18.95 0.81 -2.12
CA THR A 320 19.49 -0.23 -1.23
C THR A 320 18.88 -1.60 -1.53
N THR A 321 17.55 -1.68 -1.68
CA THR A 321 16.85 -2.94 -2.02
C THR A 321 17.38 -3.50 -3.33
N LEU A 322 17.60 -2.64 -4.32
CA LEU A 322 18.16 -3.00 -5.61
C LEU A 322 19.59 -3.50 -5.50
N LEU A 323 20.49 -2.75 -4.87
CA LEU A 323 21.92 -3.08 -4.78
C LEU A 323 22.15 -4.36 -3.96
N LEU A 324 21.30 -4.64 -2.98
CA LEU A 324 21.40 -5.85 -2.14
C LEU A 324 20.73 -7.09 -2.75
N MET A 325 20.23 -7.01 -3.99
CA MET A 325 19.50 -8.11 -4.66
C MET A 325 18.21 -8.52 -3.92
N VAL A 326 17.42 -7.53 -3.50
CA VAL A 326 16.07 -7.70 -2.95
C VAL A 326 15.97 -8.67 -1.77
N PRO A 327 16.79 -8.54 -0.70
CA PRO A 327 16.61 -9.35 0.48
C PRO A 327 15.24 -9.04 1.10
N VAL A 328 14.61 -10.07 1.72
CA VAL A 328 13.22 -10.00 2.20
C VAL A 328 12.94 -8.75 3.02
N TRP A 329 13.84 -8.42 3.96
CA TRP A 329 13.68 -7.26 4.83
C TRP A 329 13.71 -5.93 4.05
N ALA A 330 14.63 -5.77 3.09
CA ALA A 330 14.76 -4.51 2.34
C ALA A 330 13.57 -4.31 1.41
N GLY A 331 13.17 -5.38 0.70
CA GLY A 331 11.98 -5.37 -0.15
C GLY A 331 10.71 -5.03 0.65
N ALA A 332 10.53 -5.66 1.82
CA ALA A 332 9.38 -5.41 2.69
C ALA A 332 9.35 -3.99 3.28
N VAL A 333 10.50 -3.46 3.69
CA VAL A 333 10.60 -2.09 4.22
C VAL A 333 10.35 -1.06 3.10
N HIS A 334 10.95 -1.24 1.92
CA HIS A 334 10.80 -0.31 0.79
C HIS A 334 9.34 -0.19 0.31
N GLN A 335 8.63 -1.31 0.13
CA GLN A 335 7.21 -1.26 -0.26
C GLN A 335 6.32 -0.61 0.82
N THR A 336 6.62 -0.86 2.10
CA THR A 336 5.80 -0.38 3.22
C THR A 336 6.01 1.12 3.36
N PHE A 337 7.26 1.57 3.23
CA PHE A 337 7.60 2.97 3.26
C PHE A 337 7.05 3.73 2.04
N ALA A 338 6.82 3.07 0.90
CA ALA A 338 6.09 3.67 -0.22
C ALA A 338 4.66 4.09 0.18
N ALA A 339 3.96 3.26 0.95
CA ALA A 339 2.63 3.59 1.49
C ALA A 339 2.70 4.68 2.58
N VAL A 340 3.79 4.72 3.37
CA VAL A 340 4.06 5.83 4.29
C VAL A 340 4.24 7.14 3.53
N LEU A 341 5.05 7.15 2.46
CA LEU A 341 5.26 8.31 1.60
C LEU A 341 3.94 8.80 0.98
N LEU A 342 3.08 7.89 0.52
CA LEU A 342 1.72 8.23 0.07
C LEU A 342 0.91 8.90 1.20
N GLY A 343 0.98 8.37 2.42
CA GLY A 343 0.33 8.97 3.59
C GLY A 343 0.83 10.38 3.89
N VAL A 344 2.14 10.62 3.80
CA VAL A 344 2.75 11.95 3.96
C VAL A 344 2.29 12.90 2.85
N MET A 345 2.25 12.45 1.60
CA MET A 345 1.71 13.25 0.47
C MET A 345 0.24 13.62 0.67
N LEU A 346 -0.59 12.69 1.15
CA LEU A 346 -1.99 12.96 1.48
C LEU A 346 -2.10 13.96 2.64
N TYR A 347 -1.21 13.88 3.64
CA TYR A 347 -1.15 14.84 4.73
C TYR A 347 -0.77 16.24 4.25
N VAL A 348 0.24 16.37 3.39
CA VAL A 348 0.61 17.64 2.74
C VAL A 348 -0.58 18.22 1.97
N LEU A 349 -1.23 17.43 1.12
CA LEU A 349 -2.41 17.87 0.37
C LEU A 349 -3.54 18.31 1.31
N HIS A 350 -3.75 17.59 2.41
CA HIS A 350 -4.76 17.93 3.41
C HIS A 350 -4.45 19.26 4.11
N CYS A 351 -3.19 19.54 4.43
CA CYS A 351 -2.75 20.84 4.98
C CYS A 351 -3.00 21.99 3.99
N LEU A 352 -2.91 21.74 2.68
CA LEU A 352 -3.13 22.73 1.62
C LEU A 352 -4.61 22.93 1.24
N ARG A 353 -5.56 22.17 1.82
CA ARG A 353 -6.97 22.21 1.40
C ARG A 353 -7.64 23.58 1.54
N GLY A 354 -7.17 24.42 2.47
CA GLY A 354 -7.69 25.77 2.74
C GLY A 354 -7.27 26.84 1.73
N THR A 355 -6.43 26.50 0.75
CA THR A 355 -6.07 27.40 -0.36
C THR A 355 -7.29 27.63 -1.27
N LYS A 356 -7.76 28.87 -1.36
CA LYS A 356 -8.91 29.26 -2.20
C LYS A 356 -8.46 29.63 -3.62
N ALA A 357 -9.33 29.41 -4.60
CA ALA A 357 -9.20 30.04 -5.91
C ALA A 357 -9.50 31.54 -5.80
N VAL A 358 -8.84 32.37 -6.60
CA VAL A 358 -9.25 33.77 -6.77
C VAL A 358 -10.58 33.74 -7.54
N ALA A 359 -11.58 34.43 -7.01
CA ALA A 359 -12.91 34.56 -7.62
C ALA A 359 -12.82 35.31 -8.95
#